data_AF-A0ABD1VT06-F1
#
_entry.id   AF-A0ABD1VT06-F1
#
_cell.length_a   1.000
_cell.length_b   1.000
_cell.length_c   1.000
_cell.angle_alpha   90.00
_cell.angle_beta   90.00
_cell.angle_gamma   90.00
#
_symmetry.space_group_name_H-M   'P 1'
#
loop_
_entity.id
_entity.type
_entity.pdbx_description
1 polymer ?
#
loop_
_entity_poly.entity_id
_entity_poly.type
_entity_poly.pdbx_seq_one_letter_code
_entity_poly.pdbx_strand_id
1 'polypeptide(L)'
;MAAMSTTTTLTPNSFLLKSTASTTSSDRVFNFAAGPAILPENVLLKTQSELYNWRGSGMSVMEMSYRGKEFLSIIQKAESDLQTLLNIPKNYSVLFLQGGATTQFAVVLLNLCKLDDPVDYIVTGSWGDKAFKEASKYCNPKTIWSGKSEKYVDISSFGSVEQTPDAKYLHICTKYLTWHTWKYLMWHTFLKIMLKWTNNPN
;
A
#
# COMPACT_ATOMS: atom_id res chain seq x y z
N MET A 1 75.89 39.45 3.38
CA MET A 1 74.96 38.71 2.50
C MET A 1 74.51 37.48 3.29
N ALA A 2 73.40 37.63 4.02
CA ALA A 2 72.12 36.91 3.79
C ALA A 2 72.25 35.39 4.09
N ALA A 3 71.83 34.86 5.26
CA ALA A 3 70.44 34.65 5.72
C ALA A 3 69.60 33.93 4.63
N MET A 4 68.91 32.80 4.83
CA MET A 4 68.31 32.19 6.02
C MET A 4 67.89 30.76 5.65
N SER A 5 67.96 29.85 6.63
CA SER A 5 67.31 28.54 6.60
C SER A 5 65.79 28.71 6.67
N THR A 6 65.04 28.04 5.79
CA THR A 6 63.57 27.96 5.89
C THR A 6 63.12 26.51 5.85
N THR A 7 63.08 25.91 7.04
CA THR A 7 62.23 24.76 7.39
C THR A 7 60.77 25.11 7.12
N THR A 8 60.11 24.39 6.21
CA THR A 8 58.67 24.54 5.98
C THR A 8 57.93 23.56 6.89
N THR A 9 57.39 24.07 7.99
CA THR A 9 56.48 23.36 8.91
C THR A 9 55.12 23.17 8.25
N LEU A 10 54.70 21.91 8.06
CA LEU A 10 53.32 21.57 7.70
C LEU A 10 52.44 21.71 8.96
N THR A 11 51.59 22.73 9.01
CA THR A 11 50.50 22.80 9.98
C THR A 11 49.32 21.92 9.52
N PRO A 12 48.75 21.06 10.37
CA PRO A 12 47.55 20.33 10.04
C PRO A 12 46.36 21.30 10.11
N ASN A 13 45.79 21.66 8.97
CA ASN A 13 44.53 22.40 8.95
C ASN A 13 43.41 21.51 9.47
N SER A 14 43.16 21.69 10.77
CA SER A 14 41.90 21.56 11.49
C SER A 14 40.72 21.06 10.67
N PHE A 15 40.26 19.86 11.02
CA PHE A 15 38.88 19.42 10.86
C PHE A 15 37.91 20.53 11.26
N LEU A 16 37.41 21.30 10.29
CA LEU A 16 36.26 22.16 10.47
C LEU A 16 35.02 21.28 10.36
N LEU A 17 34.63 20.67 11.48
CA LEU A 17 33.27 20.22 11.72
C LEU A 17 32.36 21.47 11.73
N LYS A 18 31.94 21.91 10.55
CA LYS A 18 30.81 22.81 10.39
C LYS A 18 29.64 22.01 9.84
N SER A 19 28.73 21.64 10.74
CA SER A 19 27.36 22.12 10.69
C SER A 19 26.53 21.38 11.74
N THR A 20 26.34 22.00 12.90
CA THR A 20 25.14 21.75 13.70
C THR A 20 23.97 22.39 12.96
N ALA A 21 23.45 21.68 11.95
CA ALA A 21 22.19 22.05 11.34
C ALA A 21 21.07 21.69 12.34
N SER A 22 20.60 22.68 13.09
CA SER A 22 19.25 22.60 13.65
C SER A 22 18.29 22.69 12.48
N THR A 23 17.82 21.54 11.99
CA THR A 23 16.83 21.46 10.91
C THR A 23 15.52 22.06 11.42
N THR A 24 15.29 23.33 11.13
CA THR A 24 13.97 23.92 11.21
C THR A 24 13.16 23.38 10.03
N SER A 25 11.86 23.12 10.22
CA SER A 25 10.97 22.47 9.25
C SER A 25 10.70 23.28 7.97
N SER A 26 11.52 24.27 7.62
CA SER A 26 11.26 25.24 6.55
C SER A 26 11.58 24.74 5.14
N ASP A 27 12.41 23.70 5.00
CA ASP A 27 12.89 23.25 3.68
C ASP A 27 11.97 22.21 3.02
N ARG A 28 10.91 21.79 3.72
CA ARG A 28 10.01 20.74 3.24
C ARG A 28 8.93 21.29 2.32
N VAL A 29 8.96 20.87 1.06
CA VAL A 29 7.97 21.26 0.05
C VAL A 29 6.65 20.51 0.24
N PHE A 30 5.53 21.18 -0.03
CA PHE A 30 4.22 20.55 -0.12
C PHE A 30 4.12 19.68 -1.39
N ASN A 31 4.16 18.36 -1.19
CA ASN A 31 4.02 17.39 -2.27
C ASN A 31 2.60 16.84 -2.33
N PHE A 32 1.85 17.22 -3.37
CA PHE A 32 0.48 16.74 -3.65
C PHE A 32 0.44 15.61 -4.70
N ALA A 33 1.55 14.91 -4.93
CA ALA A 33 1.60 13.78 -5.85
C ALA A 33 0.55 12.71 -5.51
N ALA A 34 -0.09 12.16 -6.54
CA ALA A 34 -1.13 11.14 -6.40
C ALA A 34 -0.58 9.72 -6.08
N GLY A 35 0.73 9.54 -6.13
CA GLY A 35 1.43 8.26 -5.96
C GLY A 35 2.75 8.22 -6.76
N PRO A 36 3.90 7.86 -6.14
CA PRO A 36 4.12 7.67 -4.71
C PRO A 36 3.76 8.91 -3.89
N ALA A 37 3.20 8.71 -2.69
CA ALA A 37 2.75 9.78 -1.81
C ALA A 37 3.84 10.18 -0.80
N ILE A 38 3.62 11.28 -0.08
CA ILE A 38 4.55 11.77 0.93
C ILE A 38 4.60 10.83 2.15
N LEU A 39 5.81 10.58 2.67
CA LEU A 39 6.02 9.86 3.93
C LEU A 39 6.10 10.84 5.11
N PRO A 40 5.63 10.47 6.31
CA PRO A 40 5.83 11.28 7.52
C PRO A 40 7.30 11.60 7.77
N GLU A 41 7.59 12.81 8.26
CA GLU A 41 8.97 13.28 8.46
C GLU A 41 9.77 12.40 9.43
N ASN A 42 9.17 12.03 10.55
CA ASN A 42 9.79 11.15 11.54
C ASN A 42 10.20 9.79 10.96
N VAL A 43 9.45 9.27 9.97
CA VAL A 43 9.80 8.02 9.28
C VAL A 43 11.06 8.23 8.44
N LEU A 44 11.12 9.31 7.66
CA LEU A 44 12.28 9.64 6.81
C LEU A 44 13.55 9.84 7.64
N LEU A 45 13.48 10.64 8.70
CA LEU A 45 14.62 10.90 9.59
C LEU A 45 15.11 9.62 10.26
N LYS A 46 14.18 8.76 10.70
CA LYS A 46 14.54 7.47 11.27
C LYS A 46 15.23 6.57 10.24
N THR A 47 14.66 6.41 9.05
CA THR A 47 15.28 5.64 7.96
C THR A 47 16.67 6.16 7.64
N GLN A 48 16.86 7.47 7.54
CA GLN A 48 18.17 8.09 7.30
C GLN A 48 19.18 7.69 8.38
N SER A 49 18.81 7.80 9.65
CA SER A 49 19.69 7.49 10.78
C SER A 49 20.06 6.00 10.89
N GLU A 50 19.18 5.10 10.44
CA GLU A 50 19.37 3.64 10.53
C GLU A 50 19.85 3.02 9.20
N LEU A 51 20.04 3.80 8.13
CA LEU A 51 20.27 3.26 6.79
C LEU A 51 21.59 2.49 6.67
N TYR A 52 22.67 3.03 7.24
CA TYR A 52 24.01 2.45 7.13
C TYR A 52 24.22 1.28 8.09
N ASN A 53 23.78 1.45 9.34
CA ASN A 53 23.87 0.44 10.38
C ASN A 53 22.53 0.34 11.10
N TRP A 54 21.70 -0.60 10.66
CA TRP A 54 20.36 -0.74 11.19
C TRP A 54 20.41 -1.26 12.62
N ARG A 55 20.06 -0.41 13.58
CA ARG A 55 19.97 -0.75 15.02
C ARG A 55 21.21 -1.45 15.59
N GLY A 56 22.39 -1.13 15.09
CA GLY A 56 23.65 -1.72 15.55
C GLY A 56 23.94 -3.12 15.01
N SER A 57 23.21 -3.60 13.99
CA SER A 57 23.45 -4.89 13.34
C SER A 57 24.80 -5.00 12.62
N GLY A 58 25.44 -3.86 12.35
CA GLY A 58 26.65 -3.76 11.53
C GLY A 58 26.39 -3.80 10.02
N MET A 59 25.13 -3.74 9.59
CA MET A 59 24.74 -3.78 8.17
C MET A 59 23.50 -2.94 7.86
N SER A 60 23.36 -2.54 6.61
CA SER A 60 22.15 -1.87 6.11
C SER A 60 20.98 -2.84 6.03
N VAL A 61 19.75 -2.32 6.16
CA VAL A 61 18.53 -3.09 5.87
C VAL A 61 18.50 -3.64 4.45
N MET A 62 19.18 -2.98 3.51
CA MET A 62 19.27 -3.40 2.11
C MET A 62 20.20 -4.61 1.90
N GLU A 63 21.07 -4.91 2.87
CA GLU A 63 22.05 -6.00 2.83
C GLU A 63 21.58 -7.22 3.63
N MET A 64 20.52 -7.06 4.43
CA MET A 64 20.01 -8.12 5.29
C MET A 64 19.52 -9.33 4.48
N SER A 65 19.87 -10.52 4.96
CA SER A 65 19.22 -11.74 4.49
C SER A 65 17.75 -11.72 4.87
N TYR A 66 16.86 -12.02 3.92
CA TYR A 66 15.42 -12.17 4.17
C TYR A 66 15.07 -13.32 5.13
N ARG A 67 16.02 -14.23 5.39
CA ARG A 67 15.89 -15.30 6.39
C ARG A 67 16.55 -14.95 7.73
N GLY A 68 17.27 -13.82 7.80
CA GLY A 68 17.97 -13.36 8.99
C GLY A 68 17.01 -12.87 10.07
N LYS A 69 17.44 -12.92 11.33
CA LYS A 69 16.61 -12.54 12.49
C LYS A 69 16.19 -11.08 12.42
N GLU A 70 17.07 -10.23 11.91
CA GLU A 70 16.88 -8.79 11.73
C GLU A 70 15.72 -8.53 10.76
N PHE A 71 15.76 -9.09 9.55
CA PHE A 71 14.67 -8.95 8.59
C PHE A 71 13.36 -9.58 9.07
N LEU A 72 13.43 -10.78 9.67
CA LEU A 72 12.24 -11.43 10.24
C LEU A 72 11.57 -10.55 11.28
N SER A 73 12.33 -9.84 12.12
CA SER A 73 11.78 -8.90 13.08
C SER A 73 11.06 -7.71 12.42
N ILE A 74 11.52 -7.26 11.26
CA ILE A 74 10.90 -6.16 10.49
C ILE A 74 9.56 -6.61 9.92
N ILE A 75 9.53 -7.74 9.20
CA ILE A 75 8.31 -8.22 8.54
C ILE A 75 7.24 -8.64 9.55
N GLN A 76 7.63 -9.30 10.65
CA GLN A 76 6.71 -9.69 11.72
C GLN A 76 6.12 -8.46 12.43
N LYS A 77 6.94 -7.42 12.66
CA LYS A 77 6.43 -6.18 13.24
C LYS A 77 5.47 -5.47 12.29
N ALA A 78 5.78 -5.39 11.00
CA ALA A 78 4.89 -4.80 10.00
C ALA A 78 3.55 -5.56 9.90
N GLU A 79 3.58 -6.89 9.93
CA GLU A 79 2.37 -7.73 9.96
C GLU A 79 1.54 -7.46 11.22
N SER A 80 2.16 -7.47 12.41
CA SER A 80 1.47 -7.23 13.68
C SER A 80 0.87 -5.83 13.77
N ASP A 81 1.58 -4.82 13.29
CA ASP A 81 1.09 -3.44 13.24
C ASP A 81 -0.15 -3.34 12.32
N LEU A 82 -0.12 -3.96 11.13
CA LEU A 82 -1.27 -4.01 10.23
C LEU A 82 -2.48 -4.72 10.84
N GLN A 83 -2.25 -5.89 11.47
CA GLN A 83 -3.31 -6.64 12.14
C GLN A 83 -3.97 -5.81 13.24
N THR A 84 -3.17 -5.09 14.02
CA THR A 84 -3.66 -4.24 15.12
C THR A 84 -4.40 -3.01 14.60
N LEU A 85 -3.82 -2.28 13.65
CA LEU A 85 -4.39 -1.03 13.12
C LEU A 85 -5.72 -1.23 12.39
N LEU A 86 -5.86 -2.35 11.67
CA LEU A 86 -7.06 -2.67 10.90
C LEU A 86 -8.00 -3.65 11.62
N ASN A 87 -7.64 -4.07 12.84
CA ASN A 87 -8.37 -5.07 13.62
C ASN A 87 -8.68 -6.34 12.82
N ILE A 88 -7.65 -6.90 12.18
CA ILE A 88 -7.77 -8.06 11.29
C ILE A 88 -8.04 -9.32 12.12
N PRO A 89 -9.12 -10.08 11.84
CA PRO A 89 -9.41 -11.32 12.57
C PRO A 89 -8.35 -12.41 12.31
N LYS A 90 -8.17 -13.33 13.27
CA LYS A 90 -7.16 -14.41 13.21
C LYS A 90 -7.33 -15.39 12.05
N ASN A 91 -8.50 -15.46 11.41
CA ASN A 91 -8.78 -16.32 10.26
C ASN A 91 -8.41 -15.66 8.91
N TYR A 92 -7.75 -14.49 8.92
CA TYR A 92 -7.19 -13.84 7.73
C TYR A 92 -5.67 -13.84 7.79
N SER A 93 -5.04 -13.90 6.62
CA SER A 93 -3.58 -13.81 6.46
C SER A 93 -3.18 -12.48 5.83
N VAL A 94 -2.05 -11.92 6.26
CA VAL A 94 -1.45 -10.71 5.68
C VAL A 94 -0.31 -11.11 4.75
N LEU A 95 -0.33 -10.63 3.50
CA LEU A 95 0.68 -10.95 2.49
C LEU A 95 1.38 -9.69 1.99
N PHE A 96 2.72 -9.74 1.90
CA PHE A 96 3.53 -8.69 1.31
C PHE A 96 4.01 -9.13 -0.08
N LEU A 97 3.35 -8.65 -1.13
CA LEU A 97 3.58 -9.09 -2.51
C LEU A 97 4.12 -7.96 -3.40
N GLN A 98 4.95 -8.34 -4.37
CA GLN A 98 5.45 -7.43 -5.41
C GLN A 98 4.43 -7.29 -6.56
N GLY A 99 4.74 -6.42 -7.55
CA GLY A 99 3.90 -6.18 -8.73
C GLY A 99 2.82 -5.10 -8.53
N GLY A 100 2.56 -4.70 -7.28
CA GLY A 100 1.60 -3.65 -6.96
C GLY A 100 0.15 -4.03 -7.27
N ALA A 101 -0.76 -3.07 -7.14
CA ALA A 101 -2.20 -3.32 -7.22
C ALA A 101 -2.66 -3.85 -8.60
N THR A 102 -2.00 -3.43 -9.69
CA THR A 102 -2.38 -3.87 -11.04
C THR A 102 -2.11 -5.35 -11.26
N THR A 103 -1.01 -5.90 -10.72
CA THR A 103 -0.77 -7.36 -10.76
C THR A 103 -1.86 -8.12 -9.99
N GLN A 104 -2.36 -7.55 -8.89
CA GLN A 104 -3.41 -8.20 -8.10
C GLN A 104 -4.75 -8.33 -8.83
N PHE A 105 -5.02 -7.51 -9.85
CA PHE A 105 -6.21 -7.69 -10.70
C PHE A 105 -6.25 -9.06 -11.37
N ALA A 106 -5.09 -9.61 -11.74
CA ALA A 106 -4.99 -10.96 -12.29
C ALA A 106 -4.80 -12.03 -11.20
N VAL A 107 -3.94 -11.78 -10.21
CA VAL A 107 -3.60 -12.77 -9.17
C VAL A 107 -4.82 -13.21 -8.38
N VAL A 108 -5.72 -12.30 -8.01
CA VAL A 108 -6.95 -12.65 -7.27
C VAL A 108 -7.80 -13.63 -8.08
N LEU A 109 -7.97 -13.39 -9.37
CA LEU A 109 -8.75 -14.25 -10.27
C LEU A 109 -8.10 -15.61 -10.46
N LEU A 110 -6.79 -15.66 -10.68
CA LEU A 110 -6.05 -16.91 -10.87
C LEU A 110 -6.09 -17.84 -9.65
N ASN A 111 -6.35 -17.30 -8.46
CA ASN A 111 -6.49 -18.09 -7.23
C ASN A 111 -7.95 -18.49 -6.94
N LEU A 112 -8.92 -17.67 -7.35
CA LEU A 112 -10.33 -17.83 -6.92
C LEU A 112 -11.28 -18.27 -8.04
N CYS A 113 -10.86 -18.21 -9.30
CA CYS A 113 -11.72 -18.42 -10.46
C CYS A 113 -11.09 -19.35 -11.48
N LYS A 114 -11.96 -20.05 -12.21
CA LYS A 114 -11.65 -20.76 -13.45
C LYS A 114 -12.16 -19.95 -14.64
N LEU A 115 -11.79 -20.41 -15.84
CA LEU A 115 -12.39 -19.91 -17.07
C LEU A 115 -13.92 -20.05 -16.97
N ASP A 116 -14.64 -19.02 -17.44
CA ASP A 116 -16.10 -18.90 -17.43
C ASP A 116 -16.79 -18.73 -16.05
N ASP A 117 -16.05 -18.74 -14.94
CA ASP A 117 -16.65 -18.46 -13.63
C ASP A 117 -17.25 -17.04 -13.59
N PRO A 118 -18.50 -16.87 -13.10
CA PRO A 118 -19.10 -15.56 -12.96
C PRO A 118 -18.46 -14.78 -11.81
N VAL A 119 -18.11 -13.52 -12.06
CA VAL A 119 -17.60 -12.59 -11.04
C VAL A 119 -18.28 -11.25 -11.19
N ASP A 120 -18.85 -10.74 -10.10
CA ASP A 120 -19.56 -9.48 -10.14
C ASP A 120 -18.61 -8.30 -9.87
N TYR A 121 -18.76 -7.22 -10.64
CA TYR A 121 -17.97 -6.00 -10.54
C TYR A 121 -18.85 -4.79 -10.29
N ILE A 122 -18.39 -3.96 -9.36
CA ILE A 122 -18.91 -2.61 -9.10
C ILE A 122 -17.85 -1.61 -9.52
N VAL A 123 -18.18 -0.81 -10.53
CA VAL A 123 -17.23 0.10 -11.18
C VAL A 123 -17.49 1.53 -10.75
N THR A 124 -16.71 1.99 -9.77
CA THR A 124 -16.78 3.34 -9.17
C THR A 124 -15.75 4.31 -9.73
N GLY A 125 -14.89 3.88 -10.66
CA GLY A 125 -13.88 4.75 -11.25
C GLY A 125 -12.88 4.01 -12.13
N SER A 126 -11.82 4.71 -12.54
CA SER A 126 -10.86 4.20 -13.54
C SER A 126 -10.11 2.95 -13.11
N TRP A 127 -9.84 2.77 -11.81
CA TRP A 127 -9.24 1.53 -11.28
C TRP A 127 -10.18 0.34 -11.36
N GLY A 128 -11.49 0.54 -11.12
CA GLY A 128 -12.50 -0.50 -11.31
C GLY A 128 -12.63 -0.91 -12.79
N ASP A 129 -12.62 0.08 -13.69
CA ASP A 129 -12.59 -0.14 -15.15
C ASP A 129 -11.38 -1.00 -15.57
N LYS A 130 -10.19 -0.72 -15.01
CA LYS A 130 -8.97 -1.50 -15.30
C LYS A 130 -9.07 -2.93 -14.76
N ALA A 131 -9.56 -3.10 -13.53
CA ALA A 131 -9.74 -4.42 -12.93
C ALA A 131 -10.73 -5.28 -13.73
N PHE A 132 -11.88 -4.72 -14.13
CA PHE A 132 -12.88 -5.42 -14.95
C PHE A 132 -12.32 -5.85 -16.32
N LYS A 133 -11.56 -4.96 -16.98
CA LYS A 133 -10.90 -5.28 -18.25
C LYS A 133 -9.88 -6.41 -18.10
N GLU A 134 -9.11 -6.41 -17.02
CA GLU A 134 -8.16 -7.50 -16.76
C GLU A 134 -8.88 -8.82 -16.50
N ALA A 135 -10.03 -8.76 -15.82
CA ALA A 135 -10.81 -9.94 -15.48
C ALA A 135 -11.34 -10.72 -16.68
N SER A 136 -11.64 -10.01 -17.77
CA SER A 136 -12.15 -10.60 -19.01
C SER A 136 -11.17 -11.59 -19.66
N LYS A 137 -9.91 -11.65 -19.20
CA LYS A 137 -8.90 -12.61 -19.68
C LYS A 137 -8.94 -13.95 -18.94
N TYR A 138 -9.56 -13.99 -17.75
CA TYR A 138 -9.41 -15.11 -16.82
C TYR A 138 -10.74 -15.70 -16.36
N CYS A 139 -11.86 -14.96 -16.47
CA CYS A 139 -13.19 -15.40 -16.07
C CYS A 139 -14.29 -14.74 -16.93
N ASN A 140 -15.56 -14.90 -16.53
CA ASN A 140 -16.72 -14.24 -17.14
C ASN A 140 -17.23 -13.10 -16.23
N PRO A 141 -16.57 -11.92 -16.22
CA PRO A 141 -16.94 -10.85 -15.30
C PRO A 141 -18.21 -10.13 -15.76
N LYS A 142 -19.07 -9.78 -14.81
CA LYS A 142 -20.29 -8.98 -15.04
C LYS A 142 -20.22 -7.68 -14.28
N THR A 143 -20.45 -6.56 -14.98
CA THR A 143 -20.62 -5.27 -14.30
C THR A 143 -22.06 -5.17 -13.80
N ILE A 144 -22.30 -5.37 -12.51
CA ILE A 144 -23.63 -5.27 -11.90
C ILE A 144 -24.00 -3.82 -11.57
N TRP A 145 -23.01 -2.96 -11.43
CA TRP A 145 -23.21 -1.52 -11.27
C TRP A 145 -22.01 -0.73 -11.78
N SER A 146 -22.27 0.43 -12.41
CA SER A 146 -21.22 1.34 -12.86
C SER A 146 -21.66 2.80 -12.77
N GLY A 147 -20.85 3.63 -12.11
CA GLY A 147 -21.05 5.08 -12.06
C GLY A 147 -20.56 5.81 -13.32
N LYS A 148 -20.16 5.09 -14.37
CA LYS A 148 -19.49 5.65 -15.54
C LYS A 148 -20.35 6.63 -16.34
N SER A 149 -21.65 6.35 -16.47
CA SER A 149 -22.62 7.26 -17.11
C SER A 149 -22.68 8.63 -16.43
N GLU A 150 -22.49 8.63 -15.11
CA GLU A 150 -22.51 9.82 -14.26
C GLU A 150 -21.11 10.36 -13.98
N LYS A 151 -20.09 9.94 -14.73
CA LYS A 151 -18.69 10.35 -14.52
C LYS A 151 -18.16 10.07 -13.10
N TYR A 152 -18.71 9.06 -12.44
CA TYR A 152 -18.33 8.61 -11.09
C TYR A 152 -18.55 9.67 -9.99
N VAL A 153 -19.53 10.56 -10.17
CA VAL A 153 -19.81 11.65 -9.19
C VAL A 153 -20.88 11.29 -8.16
N ASP A 154 -21.67 10.24 -8.39
CA ASP A 154 -22.69 9.76 -7.46
C ASP A 154 -22.65 8.22 -7.33
N ILE A 155 -22.96 7.74 -6.11
CA ILE A 155 -22.99 6.33 -5.70
C ILE A 155 -24.33 6.00 -5.00
N SER A 156 -25.29 6.94 -4.98
CA SER A 156 -26.58 6.84 -4.29
C SER A 156 -27.45 5.65 -4.72
N SER A 157 -27.27 5.12 -5.92
CA SER A 157 -28.01 3.97 -6.48
C SER A 157 -27.48 2.59 -6.07
N PHE A 158 -26.46 2.52 -5.22
CA PHE A 158 -25.80 1.25 -4.86
C PHE A 158 -26.67 0.25 -4.08
N GLY A 159 -27.70 0.73 -3.38
CA GLY A 159 -28.51 -0.10 -2.48
C GLY A 159 -29.42 -1.13 -3.16
N SER A 160 -29.69 -0.99 -4.45
CA SER A 160 -30.64 -1.82 -5.22
C SER A 160 -29.98 -2.77 -6.23
N VAL A 161 -28.67 -2.99 -6.12
CA VAL A 161 -27.94 -3.79 -7.10
C VAL A 161 -28.16 -5.28 -6.86
N GLU A 162 -28.72 -5.96 -7.86
CA GLU A 162 -28.89 -7.42 -7.85
C GLU A 162 -27.55 -8.11 -8.16
N GLN A 163 -27.16 -9.04 -7.28
CA GLN A 163 -25.98 -9.87 -7.45
C GLN A 163 -26.33 -11.16 -8.19
N THR A 164 -25.38 -11.65 -8.97
CA THR A 164 -25.50 -12.93 -9.67
C THR A 164 -25.44 -14.07 -8.63
N PRO A 165 -26.43 -14.98 -8.57
CA PRO A 165 -26.54 -15.99 -7.50
C PRO A 165 -25.33 -16.91 -7.32
N ASP A 166 -24.62 -17.20 -8.41
CA ASP A 166 -23.47 -18.11 -8.48
C ASP A 166 -22.12 -17.40 -8.63
N ALA A 167 -22.08 -16.06 -8.48
CA ALA A 167 -20.84 -15.30 -8.54
C ALA A 167 -19.82 -15.78 -7.48
N LYS A 168 -18.57 -15.99 -7.90
CA LYS A 168 -17.49 -16.44 -7.00
C LYS A 168 -17.15 -15.39 -5.95
N TYR A 169 -17.12 -14.12 -6.36
CA TYR A 169 -16.94 -12.99 -5.46
C TYR A 169 -17.45 -11.70 -6.11
N LEU A 170 -17.50 -10.66 -5.28
CA LEU A 170 -17.82 -9.30 -5.68
C LEU A 170 -16.57 -8.42 -5.60
N HIS A 171 -16.19 -7.78 -6.69
CA HIS A 171 -15.06 -6.86 -6.75
C HIS A 171 -15.53 -5.40 -6.67
N ILE A 172 -14.94 -4.62 -5.76
CA ILE A 172 -15.16 -3.18 -5.63
C ILE A 172 -13.82 -2.45 -5.40
N CYS A 173 -13.65 -1.30 -6.06
CA CYS A 173 -12.54 -0.39 -5.78
C CYS A 173 -13.00 0.74 -4.86
N THR A 174 -12.41 0.84 -3.67
CA THR A 174 -12.86 1.77 -2.62
C THR A 174 -12.32 3.19 -2.77
N LYS A 175 -11.31 3.42 -3.62
CA LYS A 175 -10.61 4.72 -3.76
C LYS A 175 -11.54 5.91 -4.05
N TYR A 176 -12.60 5.67 -4.82
CA TYR A 176 -13.53 6.71 -5.25
C TYR A 176 -14.79 6.77 -4.38
N LEU A 177 -14.87 5.97 -3.30
CA LEU A 177 -15.98 6.01 -2.38
C LEU A 177 -15.81 7.19 -1.42
N THR A 178 -16.89 7.94 -1.20
CA THR A 178 -16.92 8.91 -0.10
C THR A 178 -16.85 8.18 1.25
N TRP A 179 -16.38 8.86 2.31
CA TRP A 179 -16.36 8.30 3.67
C TRP A 179 -17.72 7.75 4.13
N HIS A 180 -18.80 8.43 3.77
CA HIS A 180 -20.17 8.01 4.09
C HIS A 180 -20.53 6.72 3.35
N THR A 181 -20.20 6.62 2.06
CA THR A 181 -20.42 5.41 1.26
C THR A 181 -19.53 4.26 1.75
N TRP A 182 -18.28 4.53 2.14
CA TRP A 182 -17.38 3.52 2.69
C TRP A 182 -17.89 2.95 4.02
N LYS A 183 -18.35 3.82 4.93
CA LYS A 183 -18.95 3.40 6.20
C LYS A 183 -20.23 2.58 5.99
N TYR A 184 -21.07 2.98 5.03
CA TYR A 184 -22.25 2.21 4.64
C TYR A 184 -21.88 0.83 4.08
N LEU A 185 -20.86 0.75 3.22
CA LEU A 185 -20.39 -0.52 2.66
C LEU A 185 -19.79 -1.43 3.74
N MET A 186 -18.99 -0.89 4.67
CA MET A 186 -18.43 -1.64 5.79
C MET A 186 -19.50 -2.11 6.79
N TRP A 187 -20.54 -1.31 7.03
CA TRP A 187 -21.54 -1.59 8.07
C TRP A 187 -22.76 -2.37 7.58
N HIS A 188 -23.26 -2.08 6.38
CA HIS A 188 -24.49 -2.70 5.85
C HIS A 188 -24.21 -3.68 4.73
N THR A 189 -23.27 -3.39 3.83
CA THR A 189 -23.00 -4.27 2.69
C THR A 189 -22.05 -5.42 3.08
N PHE A 190 -21.01 -5.18 3.88
CA PHE A 190 -20.12 -6.24 4.37
C PHE A 190 -20.90 -7.24 5.24
N LEU A 191 -21.78 -6.75 6.12
CA LEU A 191 -22.67 -7.61 6.91
C LEU A 191 -23.68 -8.37 6.04
N LYS A 192 -24.32 -7.74 5.03
CA LYS A 192 -25.27 -8.44 4.15
C LYS A 192 -24.60 -9.39 3.15
N ILE A 193 -23.43 -9.03 2.59
CA ILE A 193 -22.62 -9.89 1.71
C ILE A 193 -22.11 -11.09 2.50
N MET A 194 -21.54 -10.87 3.69
CA MET A 194 -21.09 -11.96 4.56
C MET A 194 -22.26 -12.82 5.01
N LEU A 195 -23.39 -12.25 5.45
CA LEU A 195 -24.56 -13.03 5.91
C LEU A 195 -25.22 -13.83 4.78
N LYS A 196 -25.27 -13.31 3.55
CA LYS A 196 -25.80 -14.04 2.39
C LYS A 196 -24.84 -15.15 1.94
N TRP A 197 -23.54 -14.95 2.11
CA TRP A 197 -22.49 -15.93 1.77
C TRP A 197 -22.34 -17.02 2.84
N THR A 198 -22.42 -16.70 4.14
CA THR A 198 -22.40 -17.70 5.23
C THR A 198 -23.65 -18.58 5.26
N ASN A 199 -24.78 -18.10 4.71
CA ASN A 199 -26.04 -18.86 4.64
C ASN A 199 -26.21 -19.66 3.33
N ASN A 200 -25.21 -19.67 2.45
CA ASN A 200 -25.17 -20.55 1.28
C ASN A 200 -23.90 -21.41 1.32
N PRO A 201 -23.80 -22.36 2.26
CA PRO A 201 -22.72 -23.32 2.27
C PRO A 201 -22.97 -24.30 1.13
N ASN A 202 -22.14 -24.26 0.09
CA ASN A 202 -21.82 -25.48 -0.63
C ASN A 202 -20.80 -26.26 0.22
#